data_AF-A0A6A6H4N8-F1
#
_entry.id   AF-A0A6A6H4N8-F1
#
_cell.length_a   1.000
_cell.length_b   1.000
_cell.length_c   1.000
_cell.angle_alpha   90.00
_cell.angle_beta   90.00
_cell.angle_gamma   90.00
#
_symmetry.space_group_name_H-M   'P 1'
#
loop_
_entity.id
_entity.type
_entity.pdbx_description
1 polymer ?
#
loop_
_entity_poly.entity_id
_entity_poly.type
_entity_poly.pdbx_seq_one_letter_code
_entity_poly.pdbx_strand_id
1 'polypeptide(L)'
;MRRSFSLRYYTMGSREEIIPASKVRLSDAHVGILGDAQVEHAAIDEANRLLQKNHEEWHMFFREQAGHNHIAHSILTCLALGASPEDIQRAYDDGVGIQRPIPVINIQLVDRLYDDNVLSETLGEIAQYTTFLAFFQKHIQEYGWKETVNKYLFSRSAVAEKLLARMYEGAYHPVIHLGLGIEFEQPSIVAEALAQAASHDDSHIGTLFKACEDQAAIAYPAKKPKSLIQLVHEIRNNDFIRNAPRWEDFGNKMRDGVVGRACIEMAFIASQFCIKPQELERRTAEMISTCAFMAGASQRPGRKRKIDFFYMHTVTSSIFFSVIIKQDWINLEDRVRMVEWKGRLDLAWYVVSGCAELHPDAVDDYHDDYSAGMGWKEIYAASNKEHDDGHVVKLIRALKNGQEAVAPFEKGEYSESFPVKGESWLKIARMTLDTTKDWTPDLKWVNFTGFDMGWKIRPDLA
;
A
#
# COMPACT_ATOMS: atom_id res chain seq x y z
N MET A 1 -18.86 -54.89 38.32
CA MET A 1 -18.75 -54.11 37.08
C MET A 1 -17.90 -52.87 37.33
N ARG A 2 -16.62 -52.87 36.95
CA ARG A 2 -15.76 -51.68 36.98
C ARG A 2 -15.68 -51.15 35.54
N ARG A 3 -16.14 -49.92 35.30
CA ARG A 3 -16.02 -49.25 34.00
C ARG A 3 -14.63 -48.62 33.89
N SER A 4 -13.89 -49.03 32.86
CA SER A 4 -12.58 -48.50 32.49
C SER A 4 -12.76 -47.17 31.76
N PHE A 5 -12.09 -46.12 32.22
CA PHE A 5 -11.92 -44.87 31.48
C PHE A 5 -10.75 -45.02 30.51
N SER A 6 -11.02 -44.88 29.21
CA SER A 6 -10.01 -44.81 28.16
C SER A 6 -9.49 -43.37 28.07
N LEU A 7 -8.20 -43.17 28.35
CA LEU A 7 -7.50 -41.93 28.01
C LEU A 7 -7.29 -41.89 26.49
N ARG A 8 -7.89 -40.90 25.82
CA ARG A 8 -7.50 -40.52 24.47
C ARG A 8 -6.17 -39.78 24.54
N TYR A 9 -5.14 -40.38 23.93
CA TYR A 9 -3.89 -39.69 23.65
C TYR A 9 -4.17 -38.57 22.65
N TYR A 10 -4.03 -37.32 23.09
CA TYR A 10 -3.84 -36.20 22.18
C TYR A 10 -2.42 -36.32 21.61
N THR A 11 -2.34 -36.62 20.32
CA THR A 11 -1.12 -36.45 19.52
C THR A 11 -0.68 -34.99 19.61
N MET A 12 0.52 -34.74 20.15
CA MET A 12 1.19 -33.44 20.05
C MET A 12 1.34 -33.10 18.57
N GLY A 13 0.60 -32.09 18.11
CA GLY A 13 0.97 -31.39 16.87
C GLY A 13 2.36 -30.80 17.04
N SER A 14 3.13 -30.75 15.96
CA SER A 14 4.40 -30.03 15.87
C SER A 14 4.26 -28.64 16.53
N ARG A 15 5.09 -28.33 17.52
CA ARG A 15 5.22 -26.96 18.02
C ARG A 15 5.68 -26.11 16.85
N GLU A 16 4.80 -25.26 16.32
CA GLU A 16 5.21 -24.18 15.43
C GLU A 16 6.29 -23.37 16.15
N GLU A 17 7.43 -23.21 15.50
CA GLU A 17 8.56 -22.47 16.04
C GLU A 17 8.18 -20.98 16.07
N ILE A 18 8.06 -20.40 17.26
CA ILE A 18 7.73 -18.97 17.41
C ILE A 18 8.92 -18.15 16.91
N ILE A 19 8.76 -17.49 15.77
CA ILE A 19 9.76 -16.57 15.20
C ILE A 19 9.83 -15.32 16.09
N PRO A 20 11.01 -14.96 16.64
CA PRO A 20 11.15 -13.73 17.42
C PRO A 20 10.76 -12.50 16.59
N ALA A 21 10.10 -11.52 17.21
CA ALA A 21 9.67 -10.29 16.53
C ALA A 21 10.84 -9.40 16.02
N SER A 22 12.08 -9.75 16.36
CA SER A 22 13.30 -9.09 15.88
C SER A 22 14.06 -9.90 14.82
N LYS A 23 13.49 -11.03 14.38
CA LYS A 23 14.11 -11.89 13.38
C LYS A 23 13.23 -12.01 12.14
N VAL A 24 13.88 -11.94 10.98
CA VAL A 24 13.28 -12.25 9.68
C VAL A 24 13.55 -13.72 9.39
N ARG A 25 12.50 -14.44 9.00
CA ARG A 25 12.56 -15.84 8.61
C ARG A 25 11.41 -16.15 7.65
N LEU A 26 11.65 -15.84 6.38
CA LEU A 26 10.84 -16.24 5.24
C LEU A 26 10.83 -17.77 5.14
N SER A 27 9.73 -18.29 4.60
CA SER A 27 9.52 -19.72 4.37
C SER A 27 9.06 -19.97 2.94
N ASP A 28 9.22 -21.21 2.48
CA ASP A 28 8.75 -21.63 1.15
C ASP A 28 7.22 -21.58 1.00
N ALA A 29 6.47 -21.52 2.12
CA ALA A 29 5.01 -21.54 2.13
C ALA A 29 4.39 -20.17 1.85
N HIS A 30 5.11 -19.08 2.13
CA HIS A 30 4.60 -17.71 2.11
C HIS A 30 5.49 -16.81 1.25
N VAL A 31 5.50 -17.05 -0.06
CA VAL A 31 6.35 -16.36 -1.04
C VAL A 31 5.59 -15.37 -1.94
N GLY A 32 4.37 -14.99 -1.53
CA GLY A 32 3.51 -14.02 -2.22
C GLY A 32 2.21 -14.63 -2.77
N ILE A 33 1.15 -13.82 -2.83
CA ILE A 33 -0.22 -14.29 -3.12
C ILE A 33 -0.51 -14.72 -4.56
N LEU A 34 0.33 -14.32 -5.53
CA LEU A 34 0.08 -14.62 -6.94
C LEU A 34 0.46 -16.06 -7.30
N GLY A 35 1.54 -16.58 -6.73
CA GLY A 35 2.00 -17.96 -6.95
C GLY A 35 2.31 -18.33 -8.42
N ASP A 36 2.46 -17.34 -9.30
CA ASP A 36 2.66 -17.52 -10.74
C ASP A 36 4.15 -17.48 -11.17
N ALA A 37 5.04 -17.19 -10.24
CA ALA A 37 6.49 -17.26 -10.37
C ALA A 37 7.09 -18.37 -9.49
N GLN A 38 8.14 -19.03 -9.99
CA GLN A 38 8.90 -20.00 -9.20
C GLN A 38 9.90 -19.25 -8.32
N VAL A 39 9.86 -19.50 -7.02
CA VAL A 39 10.79 -18.92 -6.05
C VAL A 39 11.84 -19.95 -5.65
N GLU A 40 13.10 -19.60 -5.81
CA GLU A 40 14.24 -20.47 -5.48
C GLU A 40 14.62 -20.35 -4.00
N HIS A 41 14.96 -21.48 -3.36
CA HIS A 41 15.40 -21.48 -1.95
C HIS A 41 16.60 -20.55 -1.72
N ALA A 42 17.54 -20.48 -2.68
CA ALA A 42 18.68 -19.59 -2.59
C ALA A 42 18.27 -18.10 -2.55
N ALA A 43 17.21 -17.72 -3.25
CA ALA A 43 16.68 -16.36 -3.22
C ALA A 43 16.00 -16.06 -1.88
N ILE A 44 15.34 -17.05 -1.27
CA ILE A 44 14.77 -16.96 0.09
C ILE A 44 15.87 -16.78 1.14
N ASP A 45 16.95 -17.57 1.06
CA ASP A 45 18.10 -17.45 1.96
C ASP A 45 18.74 -16.06 1.88
N GLU A 46 18.91 -15.55 0.67
CA GLU A 46 19.49 -14.23 0.44
C GLU A 46 18.56 -13.10 0.91
N ALA A 47 17.25 -13.22 0.65
CA ALA A 47 16.24 -12.30 1.15
C ALA A 47 16.23 -12.28 2.68
N ASN A 48 16.30 -13.44 3.35
CA ASN A 48 16.40 -13.54 4.81
C ASN A 48 17.60 -12.76 5.36
N ARG A 49 18.78 -12.96 4.75
CA ARG A 49 20.01 -12.29 5.15
C ARG A 49 19.91 -10.77 5.01
N LEU A 50 19.43 -10.29 3.87
CA LEU A 50 19.39 -8.87 3.53
C LEU A 50 18.26 -8.12 4.24
N LEU A 51 17.10 -8.75 4.43
CA LEU A 51 16.03 -8.18 5.24
C LEU A 51 16.42 -8.08 6.72
N GLN A 52 17.09 -9.10 7.27
CA GLN A 52 17.62 -9.02 8.63
C GLN A 52 18.64 -7.88 8.77
N LYS A 53 19.54 -7.75 7.79
CA LYS A 53 20.50 -6.65 7.76
C LYS A 53 19.81 -5.29 7.68
N ASN A 54 18.78 -5.16 6.83
CA ASN A 54 17.98 -3.94 6.74
C ASN A 54 17.31 -3.59 8.08
N HIS A 55 16.72 -4.59 8.75
CA HIS A 55 16.07 -4.45 10.05
C HIS A 55 17.02 -3.96 11.15
N GLU A 56 18.28 -4.40 11.12
CA GLU A 56 19.27 -4.10 12.15
C GLU A 56 20.04 -2.79 11.91
N GLU A 57 20.28 -2.42 10.64
CA GLU A 57 21.16 -1.30 10.29
C GLU A 57 20.42 -0.01 9.94
N TRP A 58 19.29 -0.10 9.23
CA TRP A 58 18.72 1.05 8.53
C TRP A 58 17.45 1.59 9.18
N HIS A 59 17.37 2.90 9.28
CA HIS A 59 16.16 3.58 9.72
C HIS A 59 15.05 3.41 8.69
N MET A 60 13.80 3.23 9.14
CA MET A 60 12.62 3.27 8.27
C MET A 60 12.44 4.57 7.48
N PHE A 61 13.03 5.67 7.95
CA PHE A 61 12.99 6.95 7.29
C PHE A 61 14.41 7.36 6.94
N PHE A 62 14.72 7.56 5.67
CA PHE A 62 16.06 8.01 5.26
C PHE A 62 16.21 9.54 5.32
N ARG A 63 15.09 10.27 5.45
CA ARG A 63 15.02 11.71 5.74
C ARG A 63 13.72 12.07 6.45
N GLU A 64 13.67 13.24 7.07
CA GLU A 64 12.54 13.68 7.91
C GLU A 64 11.21 13.87 7.16
N GLN A 65 11.23 14.15 5.86
CA GLN A 65 10.02 14.37 5.08
C GLN A 65 9.99 13.49 3.84
N ALA A 66 8.91 12.71 3.70
CA ALA A 66 8.62 11.90 2.52
C ALA A 66 9.82 11.06 2.03
N GLY A 67 10.52 10.38 2.94
CA GLY A 67 11.59 9.46 2.59
C GLY A 67 11.51 8.21 3.42
N HIS A 68 11.03 7.13 2.81
CA HIS A 68 10.83 5.83 3.44
C HIS A 68 11.84 4.81 2.95
N ASN A 69 12.23 3.89 3.81
CA ASN A 69 13.08 2.78 3.44
C ASN A 69 12.26 1.72 2.68
N HIS A 70 12.52 1.60 1.38
CA HIS A 70 11.84 0.66 0.48
C HIS A 70 12.56 -0.68 0.33
N ILE A 71 13.68 -0.93 1.01
CA ILE A 71 14.48 -2.16 0.81
C ILE A 71 13.62 -3.40 1.05
N ALA A 72 12.87 -3.45 2.15
CA ALA A 72 11.97 -4.56 2.43
C ALA A 72 10.86 -4.71 1.37
N HIS A 73 10.36 -3.58 0.85
CA HIS A 73 9.35 -3.58 -0.20
C HIS A 73 9.90 -4.15 -1.50
N SER A 74 11.10 -3.74 -1.88
CA SER A 74 11.79 -4.17 -3.10
C SER A 74 12.13 -5.66 -3.03
N ILE A 75 12.84 -6.11 -1.98
CA ILE A 75 13.25 -7.51 -1.80
C ILE A 75 12.06 -8.46 -1.84
N LEU A 76 11.02 -8.21 -1.03
CA LEU A 76 9.88 -9.13 -0.95
C LEU A 76 9.06 -9.15 -2.25
N THR A 77 8.95 -8.01 -2.92
CA THR A 77 8.23 -7.92 -4.20
C THR A 77 9.02 -8.65 -5.30
N CYS A 78 10.33 -8.41 -5.41
CA CYS A 78 11.20 -9.13 -6.35
C CYS A 78 11.14 -10.64 -6.10
N LEU A 79 11.22 -11.07 -4.83
CA LEU A 79 11.11 -12.47 -4.46
C LEU A 79 9.80 -13.08 -4.94
N ALA A 80 8.67 -12.42 -4.71
CA ALA A 80 7.36 -12.88 -5.18
C ALA A 80 7.22 -12.91 -6.71
N LEU A 81 8.04 -12.17 -7.43
CA LEU A 81 8.11 -12.18 -8.90
C LEU A 81 9.17 -13.18 -9.43
N GLY A 82 9.77 -14.01 -8.57
CA GLY A 82 10.75 -15.03 -8.97
C GLY A 82 12.14 -14.50 -9.26
N ALA A 83 12.56 -13.44 -8.56
CA ALA A 83 13.92 -12.91 -8.63
C ALA A 83 14.99 -13.94 -8.21
N SER A 84 16.15 -13.92 -8.88
CA SER A 84 17.32 -14.72 -8.46
C SER A 84 18.00 -14.11 -7.22
N PRO A 85 18.90 -14.83 -6.54
CA PRO A 85 19.69 -14.25 -5.44
C PRO A 85 20.42 -12.95 -5.83
N GLU A 86 20.93 -12.86 -7.05
CA GLU A 86 21.59 -11.66 -7.57
C GLU A 86 20.62 -10.49 -7.72
N ASP A 87 19.41 -10.74 -8.21
CA ASP A 87 18.36 -9.73 -8.33
C ASP A 87 17.90 -9.24 -6.94
N ILE A 88 17.88 -10.12 -5.93
CA ILE A 88 17.57 -9.77 -4.53
C ILE A 88 18.69 -8.91 -3.91
N GLN A 89 19.96 -9.25 -4.15
CA GLN A 89 21.10 -8.46 -3.70
C GLN A 89 21.10 -7.07 -4.35
N ARG A 90 20.82 -6.99 -5.66
CA ARG A 90 20.65 -5.73 -6.38
C ARG A 90 19.54 -4.87 -5.77
N ALA A 91 18.37 -5.45 -5.48
CA ALA A 91 17.25 -4.76 -4.86
C ALA A 91 17.59 -4.17 -3.48
N TYR A 92 18.48 -4.82 -2.72
CA TYR A 92 19.03 -4.25 -1.49
C TYR A 92 19.99 -3.09 -1.79
N ASP A 93 20.96 -3.30 -2.68
CA ASP A 93 22.03 -2.34 -2.96
C ASP A 93 21.50 -1.00 -3.53
N ASP A 94 20.47 -1.05 -4.39
CA ASP A 94 19.80 0.13 -4.94
C ASP A 94 19.26 1.06 -3.85
N GLY A 95 18.84 0.48 -2.71
CA GLY A 95 18.30 1.23 -1.57
C GLY A 95 19.36 1.75 -0.60
N VAL A 96 20.56 1.17 -0.55
CA VAL A 96 21.56 1.42 0.52
C VAL A 96 22.10 2.84 0.50
N GLY A 97 22.39 3.38 -0.69
CA GLY A 97 23.14 4.63 -0.83
C GLY A 97 22.48 5.87 -0.20
N ILE A 98 21.17 5.81 0.01
CA ILE A 98 20.39 6.89 0.64
C ILE A 98 20.09 6.65 2.12
N GLN A 99 20.35 5.45 2.65
CA GLN A 99 19.92 5.09 4.01
C GLN A 99 20.68 5.86 5.08
N ARG A 100 20.04 5.96 6.24
CA ARG A 100 20.65 6.46 7.47
C ARG A 100 20.56 5.41 8.57
N PRO A 101 21.49 5.39 9.53
CA PRO A 101 21.49 4.40 10.60
C PRO A 101 20.24 4.53 11.48
N ILE A 102 19.82 3.42 12.06
CA ILE A 102 18.71 3.38 13.01
C ILE A 102 18.99 4.32 14.22
N PRO A 103 18.03 5.13 14.68
CA PRO A 103 18.26 6.05 15.78
C PRO A 103 18.36 5.31 17.12
N VAL A 104 18.95 5.98 18.12
CA VAL A 104 19.12 5.40 19.46
C VAL A 104 17.75 5.15 20.11
N ILE A 105 17.56 3.95 20.62
CA ILE A 105 16.38 3.55 21.38
C ILE A 105 16.27 4.30 22.71
N ASN A 106 15.10 4.84 23.03
CA ASN A 106 14.80 5.34 24.37
C ASN A 106 14.19 4.23 25.24
N ILE A 107 15.05 3.46 25.92
CA ILE A 107 14.65 2.29 26.73
C ILE A 107 13.60 2.63 27.80
N GLN A 108 13.73 3.80 28.44
CA GLN A 108 12.78 4.23 29.48
C GLN A 108 11.40 4.52 28.91
N LEU A 109 11.34 5.05 27.69
CA LEU A 109 10.09 5.32 27.02
C LEU A 109 9.40 4.03 26.55
N VAL A 110 10.13 2.99 26.13
CA VAL A 110 9.55 1.70 25.70
C VAL A 110 8.54 1.15 26.73
N ASP A 111 8.92 1.10 28.00
CA ASP A 111 8.02 0.58 29.05
C ASP A 111 6.86 1.54 29.34
N ARG A 112 7.07 2.85 29.19
CA ARG A 112 6.02 3.86 29.36
C ARG A 112 4.99 3.87 28.23
N LEU A 113 5.34 3.42 27.02
CA LEU A 113 4.41 3.36 25.89
C LEU A 113 3.27 2.35 26.07
N TYR A 114 3.30 1.53 27.13
CA TYR A 114 2.15 0.72 27.54
C TYR A 114 1.02 1.55 28.17
N ASP A 115 1.26 2.80 28.55
CA ASP A 115 0.23 3.78 28.88
C ASP A 115 -0.28 4.43 27.59
N ASP A 116 -1.58 4.24 27.31
CA ASP A 116 -2.22 4.75 26.10
C ASP A 116 -2.11 6.28 25.94
N ASN A 117 -2.08 7.05 27.04
CA ASN A 117 -1.91 8.50 26.96
C ASN A 117 -0.49 8.85 26.51
N VAL A 118 0.51 8.19 27.08
CA VAL A 118 1.92 8.40 26.70
C VAL A 118 2.12 8.00 25.24
N LEU A 119 1.59 6.86 24.82
CA LEU A 119 1.66 6.43 23.42
C LEU A 119 0.99 7.45 22.51
N SER A 120 -0.25 7.86 22.82
CA SER A 120 -1.02 8.86 22.05
C SER A 120 -0.31 10.21 21.90
N GLU A 121 0.39 10.67 22.93
CA GLU A 121 1.18 11.91 22.93
C GLU A 121 2.50 11.78 22.18
N THR A 122 3.04 10.56 22.04
CA THR A 122 4.32 10.31 21.36
C THR A 122 4.13 10.09 19.85
N LEU A 123 2.92 9.75 19.38
CA LEU A 123 2.66 9.49 17.97
C LEU A 123 3.05 10.70 17.08
N GLY A 124 3.62 10.43 15.91
CA GLY A 124 4.08 11.45 14.96
C GLY A 124 5.54 11.87 15.13
N GLU A 125 6.25 11.31 16.11
CA GLU A 125 7.66 11.61 16.37
C GLU A 125 8.59 10.65 15.60
N ILE A 126 9.09 11.09 14.43
CA ILE A 126 10.00 10.29 13.57
C ILE A 126 11.24 9.82 14.33
N ALA A 127 11.79 10.67 15.21
CA ALA A 127 12.94 10.34 16.03
C ALA A 127 12.69 9.17 17.01
N GLN A 128 11.42 8.85 17.30
CA GLN A 128 11.03 7.73 18.18
C GLN A 128 10.81 6.41 17.44
N TYR A 129 11.09 6.32 16.14
CA TYR A 129 10.91 5.09 15.36
C TYR A 129 11.48 3.84 16.04
N THR A 130 12.75 3.85 16.46
CA THR A 130 13.37 2.67 17.12
C THR A 130 12.70 2.33 18.45
N THR A 131 12.25 3.35 19.19
CA THR A 131 11.51 3.18 20.45
C THR A 131 10.16 2.50 20.18
N PHE A 132 9.42 2.94 19.16
CA PHE A 132 8.19 2.28 18.73
C PHE A 132 8.44 0.86 18.23
N LEU A 133 9.49 0.65 17.44
CA LEU A 133 9.86 -0.69 16.95
C LEU A 133 10.08 -1.64 18.12
N ALA A 134 10.91 -1.25 19.09
CA ALA A 134 11.16 -2.07 20.27
C ALA A 134 9.90 -2.34 21.11
N PHE A 135 9.03 -1.33 21.25
CA PHE A 135 7.73 -1.49 21.92
C PHE A 135 6.84 -2.53 21.21
N PHE A 136 6.65 -2.41 19.89
CA PHE A 136 5.83 -3.35 19.13
C PHE A 136 6.46 -4.74 19.09
N GLN A 137 7.80 -4.86 18.97
CA GLN A 137 8.49 -6.14 19.05
C GLN A 137 8.26 -6.84 20.38
N LYS A 138 8.35 -6.11 21.50
CA LYS A 138 8.08 -6.65 22.84
C LYS A 138 6.64 -7.13 22.96
N HIS A 139 5.68 -6.34 22.46
CA HIS A 139 4.26 -6.73 22.50
C HIS A 139 3.96 -7.94 21.60
N ILE A 140 4.52 -8.00 20.39
CA ILE A 140 4.37 -9.15 19.49
C ILE A 140 4.99 -10.41 20.10
N GLN A 141 6.14 -10.28 20.75
CA GLN A 141 6.81 -11.41 21.41
C GLN A 141 5.98 -12.00 22.55
N GLU A 142 5.19 -11.18 23.24
CA GLU A 142 4.37 -11.59 24.39
C GLU A 142 2.97 -12.09 23.97
N TYR A 143 2.35 -11.43 22.98
CA TYR A 143 0.93 -11.64 22.65
C TYR A 143 0.68 -12.21 21.25
N GLY A 144 1.68 -12.23 20.37
CA GLY A 144 1.50 -12.55 18.95
C GLY A 144 1.22 -11.31 18.09
N TRP A 145 1.55 -11.41 16.80
CA TRP A 145 1.42 -10.28 15.87
C TRP A 145 -0.03 -9.99 15.49
N LYS A 146 -0.88 -11.01 15.39
CA LYS A 146 -2.32 -10.86 15.05
C LYS A 146 -3.07 -10.11 16.16
N GLU A 147 -2.79 -10.47 17.41
CA GLU A 147 -3.34 -9.85 18.62
C GLU A 147 -2.84 -8.42 18.77
N THR A 148 -1.55 -8.19 18.49
CA THR A 148 -0.96 -6.84 18.51
C THR A 148 -1.62 -5.93 17.48
N VAL A 149 -1.78 -6.42 16.24
CA VAL A 149 -2.47 -5.68 15.18
C VAL A 149 -3.91 -5.35 15.58
N ASN A 150 -4.68 -6.32 16.10
CA ASN A 150 -6.04 -6.08 16.57
C ASN A 150 -6.11 -5.04 17.68
N LYS A 151 -5.21 -5.12 18.67
CA LYS A 151 -5.17 -4.16 19.77
C LYS A 151 -4.91 -2.74 19.28
N TYR A 152 -3.88 -2.55 18.47
CA TYR A 152 -3.41 -1.20 18.13
C TYR A 152 -4.03 -0.62 16.86
N LEU A 153 -4.76 -1.39 16.05
CA LEU A 153 -5.46 -0.87 14.86
C LEU A 153 -6.99 -1.00 14.93
N PHE A 154 -7.53 -1.98 15.65
CA PHE A 154 -8.95 -2.35 15.55
C PHE A 154 -9.73 -2.34 16.87
N SER A 155 -9.08 -2.05 18.01
CA SER A 155 -9.74 -2.02 19.33
C SER A 155 -10.72 -0.85 19.53
N ARG A 156 -10.77 0.10 18.59
CA ARG A 156 -11.56 1.36 18.67
C ARG A 156 -11.14 2.27 19.82
N SER A 157 -9.99 2.03 20.45
CA SER A 157 -9.41 2.97 21.43
C SER A 157 -8.96 4.26 20.72
N ALA A 158 -8.78 5.35 21.47
CA ALA A 158 -8.31 6.61 20.90
C ALA A 158 -6.93 6.47 20.23
N VAL A 159 -6.05 5.63 20.79
CA VAL A 159 -4.76 5.28 20.17
C VAL A 159 -4.97 4.51 18.88
N ALA A 160 -5.85 3.50 18.89
CA ALA A 160 -6.07 2.66 17.73
C ALA A 160 -6.66 3.43 16.54
N GLU A 161 -7.58 4.36 16.79
CA GLU A 161 -8.14 5.23 15.75
C GLU A 161 -7.06 6.14 15.13
N LYS A 162 -6.15 6.70 15.94
CA LYS A 162 -5.02 7.51 15.45
C LYS A 162 -4.01 6.68 14.65
N LEU A 163 -3.68 5.49 15.13
CA LEU A 163 -2.68 4.63 14.51
C LEU A 163 -3.22 4.01 13.21
N LEU A 164 -4.49 3.60 13.17
CA LEU A 164 -5.12 3.11 11.96
C LEU A 164 -5.14 4.19 10.88
N ALA A 165 -5.45 5.45 11.21
CA ALA A 165 -5.38 6.53 10.23
C ALA A 165 -3.95 6.66 9.65
N ARG A 166 -2.93 6.64 10.52
CA ARG A 166 -1.51 6.67 10.13
C ARG A 166 -1.06 5.46 9.31
N MET A 167 -1.81 4.36 9.26
CA MET A 167 -1.50 3.26 8.33
C MET A 167 -1.57 3.70 6.86
N TYR A 168 -2.38 4.72 6.58
CA TYR A 168 -2.60 5.26 5.25
C TYR A 168 -1.69 6.45 4.91
N GLU A 169 -0.82 6.83 5.83
CA GLU A 169 0.06 8.00 5.69
C GLU A 169 1.26 7.78 4.79
N GLY A 170 1.90 8.90 4.45
CA GLY A 170 3.13 8.90 3.68
C GLY A 170 2.97 8.22 2.32
N ALA A 171 1.84 8.40 1.63
CA ALA A 171 1.49 7.66 0.42
C ALA A 171 1.41 6.13 0.61
N TYR A 172 0.71 5.70 1.67
CA TYR A 172 0.39 4.30 1.99
C TYR A 172 1.56 3.40 2.42
N HIS A 173 2.74 3.95 2.70
CA HIS A 173 3.91 3.11 3.03
C HIS A 173 3.70 2.21 4.25
N PRO A 174 3.07 2.64 5.36
CA PRO A 174 2.86 1.76 6.49
C PRO A 174 1.91 0.59 6.17
N VAL A 175 0.81 0.81 5.42
CA VAL A 175 -0.09 -0.29 5.02
C VAL A 175 0.52 -1.22 3.97
N ILE A 176 1.38 -0.70 3.08
CA ILE A 176 2.21 -1.53 2.19
C ILE A 176 3.11 -2.44 3.03
N HIS A 177 3.80 -1.86 4.01
CA HIS A 177 4.73 -2.59 4.87
C HIS A 177 3.99 -3.64 5.73
N LEU A 178 2.84 -3.30 6.29
CA LEU A 178 1.99 -4.25 7.03
C LEU A 178 1.50 -5.37 6.13
N GLY A 179 1.05 -5.04 4.92
CA GLY A 179 0.56 -6.01 3.94
C GLY A 179 1.62 -7.05 3.58
N LEU A 180 2.88 -6.62 3.38
CA LEU A 180 4.02 -7.50 3.18
C LEU A 180 4.29 -8.36 4.42
N GLY A 181 4.26 -7.77 5.63
CA GLY A 181 4.44 -8.52 6.87
C GLY A 181 3.38 -9.60 7.08
N ILE A 182 2.12 -9.34 6.72
CA ILE A 182 1.02 -10.32 6.78
C ILE A 182 1.20 -11.39 5.69
N GLU A 183 1.46 -10.97 4.45
CA GLU A 183 1.58 -11.86 3.29
C GLU A 183 2.70 -12.90 3.46
N PHE A 184 3.85 -12.47 3.95
CA PHE A 184 5.03 -13.32 4.15
C PHE A 184 5.11 -13.90 5.57
N GLU A 185 4.09 -13.66 6.41
CA GLU A 185 4.04 -14.05 7.82
C GLU A 185 5.32 -13.67 8.61
N GLN A 186 5.74 -12.41 8.51
CA GLN A 186 6.95 -11.88 9.14
C GLN A 186 6.62 -10.94 10.31
N PRO A 187 6.67 -11.39 11.58
CA PRO A 187 6.34 -10.57 12.74
C PRO A 187 7.23 -9.34 12.91
N SER A 188 8.49 -9.42 12.47
CA SER A 188 9.45 -8.30 12.46
C SER A 188 9.03 -7.18 11.52
N ILE A 189 8.58 -7.53 10.32
CA ILE A 189 8.06 -6.59 9.32
C ILE A 189 6.70 -6.02 9.79
N VAL A 190 5.86 -6.82 10.46
CA VAL A 190 4.65 -6.28 11.12
C VAL A 190 5.01 -5.24 12.19
N ALA A 191 6.03 -5.49 13.01
CA ALA A 191 6.51 -4.53 14.01
C ALA A 191 7.03 -3.23 13.36
N GLU A 192 7.79 -3.35 12.28
CA GLU A 192 8.28 -2.23 11.48
C GLU A 192 7.13 -1.39 10.92
N ALA A 193 6.07 -2.01 10.39
CA ALA A 193 4.91 -1.30 9.87
C ALA A 193 4.17 -0.49 10.94
N LEU A 194 3.95 -1.08 12.12
CA LEU A 194 3.31 -0.42 13.25
C LEU A 194 4.17 0.73 13.78
N ALA A 195 5.48 0.53 13.87
CA ALA A 195 6.43 1.57 14.26
C ALA A 195 6.49 2.71 13.23
N GLN A 196 6.45 2.37 11.94
CA GLN A 196 6.39 3.34 10.85
C GLN A 196 5.12 4.19 10.94
N ALA A 197 3.95 3.56 11.11
CA ALA A 197 2.70 4.28 11.31
C ALA A 197 2.76 5.16 12.57
N ALA A 198 3.26 4.65 13.70
CA ALA A 198 3.34 5.42 14.94
C ALA A 198 4.25 6.65 14.84
N SER A 199 5.29 6.56 14.00
CA SER A 199 6.25 7.65 13.74
C SER A 199 5.72 8.71 12.77
N HIS A 200 4.69 8.39 11.98
CA HIS A 200 4.21 9.26 10.92
C HIS A 200 3.40 10.44 11.46
N ASP A 201 3.69 11.65 10.94
CA ASP A 201 2.71 12.75 10.96
C ASP A 201 1.41 12.30 10.31
N ASP A 202 0.26 12.70 10.84
CA ASP A 202 -1.04 12.25 10.33
C ASP A 202 -1.61 13.08 9.20
N SER A 203 -0.90 14.12 8.73
CA SER A 203 -1.31 15.05 7.65
C SER A 203 -2.79 15.44 7.67
N HIS A 204 -3.40 15.39 8.86
CA HIS A 204 -4.82 15.50 9.14
C HIS A 204 -5.76 14.52 8.38
N ILE A 205 -5.28 13.41 7.80
CA ILE A 205 -6.16 12.45 7.08
C ILE A 205 -7.17 11.77 8.01
N GLY A 206 -6.84 11.63 9.30
CA GLY A 206 -7.78 11.15 10.32
C GLY A 206 -9.03 12.03 10.42
N THR A 207 -8.90 13.34 10.20
CA THR A 207 -10.04 14.27 10.14
C THR A 207 -10.92 13.99 8.92
N LEU A 208 -10.32 13.73 7.75
CA LEU A 208 -11.06 13.38 6.55
C LEU A 208 -11.80 12.05 6.71
N PHE A 209 -11.14 11.03 7.27
CA PHE A 209 -11.79 9.73 7.54
C PHE A 209 -12.99 9.89 8.48
N LYS A 210 -12.82 10.60 9.59
CA LYS A 210 -13.91 10.87 10.53
C LYS A 210 -15.07 11.60 9.85
N ALA A 211 -14.77 12.64 9.06
CA ALA A 211 -15.79 13.38 8.32
C ALA A 211 -16.53 12.48 7.32
N CYS A 212 -15.84 11.59 6.60
CA CYS A 212 -16.47 10.64 5.69
C CYS A 212 -17.40 9.67 6.42
N GLU A 213 -16.97 9.14 7.58
CA GLU A 213 -17.76 8.22 8.39
C GLU A 213 -19.01 8.90 8.96
N ASP A 214 -18.88 10.14 9.44
CA ASP A 214 -20.02 10.92 9.93
C ASP A 214 -21.05 11.18 8.82
N GLN A 215 -20.59 11.54 7.62
CA GLN A 215 -21.46 11.71 6.46
C GLN A 215 -22.14 10.38 6.05
N ALA A 216 -21.39 9.28 6.03
CA ALA A 216 -21.93 7.97 5.70
C ALA A 216 -22.98 7.50 6.73
N ALA A 217 -22.77 7.79 8.02
CA ALA A 217 -23.70 7.47 9.10
C ALA A 217 -25.03 8.24 8.97
N ILE A 218 -24.99 9.52 8.58
CA ILE A 218 -26.21 10.32 8.31
C ILE A 218 -27.00 9.72 7.14
N ALA A 219 -26.31 9.22 6.13
CA ALA A 219 -26.92 8.65 4.92
C ALA A 219 -27.31 7.17 5.05
N TYR A 220 -27.17 6.55 6.24
CA TYR A 220 -27.33 5.10 6.41
C TYR A 220 -28.81 4.62 6.48
N PRO A 221 -29.16 3.52 5.80
CA PRO A 221 -28.36 2.79 4.83
C PRO A 221 -28.23 3.59 3.53
N ALA A 222 -27.04 3.57 2.93
CA ALA A 222 -26.79 4.27 1.67
C ALA A 222 -27.82 3.84 0.61
N LYS A 223 -28.69 4.76 0.19
CA LYS A 223 -29.80 4.45 -0.72
C LYS A 223 -29.29 3.92 -2.07
N LYS A 224 -28.16 4.44 -2.55
CA LYS A 224 -27.46 4.03 -3.77
C LYS A 224 -25.95 4.30 -3.61
N PRO A 225 -25.15 3.36 -3.08
CA PRO A 225 -23.70 3.53 -3.04
C PRO A 225 -23.17 3.64 -4.47
N LYS A 226 -22.28 4.59 -4.71
CA LYS A 226 -21.69 4.83 -6.04
C LYS A 226 -20.45 3.96 -6.25
N SER A 227 -20.11 3.73 -7.51
CA SER A 227 -18.81 3.14 -7.83
C SER A 227 -17.68 4.16 -7.67
N LEU A 228 -16.45 3.71 -7.43
CA LEU A 228 -15.32 4.63 -7.32
C LEU A 228 -15.09 5.45 -8.59
N ILE A 229 -15.26 4.85 -9.78
CA ILE A 229 -15.12 5.58 -11.03
C ILE A 229 -16.17 6.70 -11.21
N GLN A 230 -17.40 6.49 -10.73
CA GLN A 230 -18.41 7.56 -10.69
C GLN A 230 -17.97 8.71 -9.78
N LEU A 231 -17.41 8.39 -8.61
CA LEU A 231 -16.93 9.39 -7.66
C LEU A 231 -15.71 10.16 -8.18
N VAL A 232 -14.79 9.50 -8.90
CA VAL A 232 -13.70 10.15 -9.62
C VAL A 232 -14.22 11.21 -10.60
N HIS A 233 -15.25 10.87 -11.39
CA HIS A 233 -15.86 11.81 -12.33
C HIS A 233 -16.59 12.97 -11.61
N GLU A 234 -17.29 12.70 -10.51
CA GLU A 234 -17.94 13.75 -9.72
C GLU A 234 -16.94 14.73 -9.12
N ILE A 235 -15.82 14.22 -8.60
CA ILE A 235 -14.72 15.03 -8.07
C ILE A 235 -14.10 15.89 -9.17
N ARG A 236 -13.83 15.32 -10.35
CA ARG A 236 -13.28 16.07 -11.49
C ARG A 236 -14.19 17.23 -11.89
N ASN A 237 -15.50 17.02 -11.84
CA ASN A 237 -16.51 18.02 -12.19
C ASN A 237 -16.87 18.99 -11.05
N ASN A 238 -16.21 18.88 -9.89
CA ASN A 238 -16.38 19.79 -8.77
C ASN A 238 -15.21 20.78 -8.69
N ASP A 239 -15.44 22.01 -9.16
CA ASP A 239 -14.40 23.05 -9.20
C ASP A 239 -13.87 23.43 -7.81
N PHE A 240 -14.69 23.33 -6.76
CA PHE A 240 -14.24 23.66 -5.41
C PHE A 240 -13.21 22.62 -4.92
N ILE A 241 -13.51 21.33 -5.06
CA ILE A 241 -12.61 20.25 -4.67
C ILE A 241 -11.37 20.23 -5.57
N ARG A 242 -11.55 20.32 -6.89
CA ARG A 242 -10.45 20.24 -7.86
C ARG A 242 -9.42 21.35 -7.69
N ASN A 243 -9.85 22.56 -7.30
CA ASN A 243 -8.95 23.69 -7.09
C ASN A 243 -8.47 23.82 -5.63
N ALA A 244 -8.83 22.87 -4.75
CA ALA A 244 -8.44 22.94 -3.36
C ALA A 244 -6.93 22.74 -3.18
N PRO A 245 -6.27 21.69 -3.71
CA PRO A 245 -4.81 21.65 -3.75
C PRO A 245 -4.23 22.66 -4.73
N ARG A 246 -3.15 23.31 -4.32
CA ARG A 246 -2.42 24.32 -5.10
C ARG A 246 -1.02 23.81 -5.39
N TRP A 247 -0.41 24.31 -6.46
CA TRP A 247 0.95 23.91 -6.81
C TRP A 247 1.93 24.24 -5.68
N GLU A 248 1.74 25.39 -5.04
CA GLU A 248 2.54 25.95 -3.96
C GLU A 248 2.42 25.21 -2.61
N ASP A 249 1.47 24.27 -2.45
CA ASP A 249 1.43 23.44 -1.24
C ASP A 249 2.56 22.38 -1.21
N PHE A 250 3.30 22.20 -2.32
CA PHE A 250 4.34 21.18 -2.45
C PHE A 250 3.89 19.78 -2.00
N GLY A 251 4.57 19.17 -1.03
CA GLY A 251 4.20 17.88 -0.44
C GLY A 251 2.98 17.92 0.48
N ASN A 252 2.50 19.10 0.87
CA ASN A 252 1.38 19.28 1.80
C ASN A 252 0.01 19.39 1.11
N LYS A 253 -0.10 19.06 -0.18
CA LYS A 253 -1.36 19.14 -0.95
C LYS A 253 -2.52 18.39 -0.30
N MET A 254 -2.25 17.26 0.37
CA MET A 254 -3.25 16.52 1.14
C MET A 254 -3.71 17.35 2.35
N ARG A 255 -2.76 17.70 3.23
CA ARG A 255 -3.01 18.41 4.49
C ARG A 255 -3.63 19.79 4.28
N ASP A 256 -3.00 20.62 3.44
CA ASP A 256 -3.36 22.03 3.31
C ASP A 256 -4.45 22.23 2.24
N GLY A 257 -4.48 21.37 1.22
CA GLY A 257 -5.43 21.40 0.11
C GLY A 257 -6.69 20.61 0.40
N VAL A 258 -6.63 19.28 0.27
CA VAL A 258 -7.81 18.41 0.38
C VAL A 258 -8.44 18.52 1.77
N VAL A 259 -7.67 18.32 2.84
CA VAL A 259 -8.18 18.40 4.21
C VAL A 259 -8.35 19.86 4.64
N GLY A 260 -7.35 20.70 4.46
CA GLY A 260 -7.37 22.08 4.96
C GLY A 260 -8.42 22.97 4.31
N ARG A 261 -8.71 22.79 3.01
CA ARG A 261 -9.62 23.68 2.26
C ARG A 261 -10.91 23.02 1.79
N ALA A 262 -10.96 21.70 1.62
CA ALA A 262 -12.12 21.01 1.06
C ALA A 262 -12.59 19.78 1.84
N CYS A 263 -12.23 19.63 3.14
CA CYS A 263 -12.52 18.41 3.89
C CYS A 263 -14.00 17.99 3.85
N ILE A 264 -14.92 18.92 4.08
CA ILE A 264 -16.36 18.60 4.17
C ILE A 264 -16.94 18.25 2.80
N GLU A 265 -16.60 19.01 1.77
CA GLU A 265 -17.04 18.76 0.39
C GLU A 265 -16.45 17.46 -0.15
N MET A 266 -15.17 17.20 0.14
CA MET A 266 -14.51 15.95 -0.18
C MET A 266 -15.18 14.78 0.55
N ALA A 267 -15.45 14.91 1.85
CA ALA A 267 -16.11 13.89 2.65
C ALA A 267 -17.54 13.59 2.16
N PHE A 268 -18.27 14.60 1.71
CA PHE A 268 -19.61 14.42 1.14
C PHE A 268 -19.59 13.53 -0.12
N ILE A 269 -18.58 13.66 -0.98
CA ILE A 269 -18.44 12.79 -2.15
C ILE A 269 -17.87 11.43 -1.75
N ALA A 270 -16.74 11.41 -1.05
CA ALA A 270 -16.02 10.18 -0.69
C ALA A 270 -16.87 9.22 0.18
N SER A 271 -17.69 9.75 1.09
CA SER A 271 -18.58 8.95 1.94
C SER A 271 -19.61 8.11 1.18
N GLN A 272 -19.85 8.38 -0.12
CA GLN A 272 -20.75 7.58 -0.95
C GLN A 272 -20.11 6.25 -1.41
N PHE A 273 -18.80 6.07 -1.21
CA PHE A 273 -18.15 4.76 -1.28
C PHE A 273 -18.41 4.02 0.03
N CYS A 274 -19.47 3.20 0.03
CA CYS A 274 -19.83 2.31 1.13
C CYS A 274 -19.88 0.86 0.65
N ILE A 275 -19.51 -0.06 1.53
CA ILE A 275 -19.39 -1.49 1.25
C ILE A 275 -20.29 -2.25 2.21
N LYS A 276 -21.21 -3.06 1.68
CA LYS A 276 -21.91 -4.06 2.50
C LYS A 276 -20.97 -5.25 2.72
N PRO A 277 -21.01 -5.93 3.88
CA PRO A 277 -20.08 -7.02 4.18
C PRO A 277 -20.00 -8.11 3.09
N GLN A 278 -21.13 -8.47 2.48
CA GLN A 278 -21.18 -9.46 1.39
C GLN A 278 -20.60 -8.97 0.05
N GLU A 279 -20.36 -7.66 -0.10
CA GLU A 279 -19.79 -7.05 -1.30
C GLU A 279 -18.29 -6.81 -1.17
N LEU A 280 -17.67 -7.14 -0.03
CA LEU A 280 -16.28 -6.80 0.30
C LEU A 280 -15.29 -7.16 -0.80
N GLU A 281 -15.35 -8.39 -1.31
CA GLU A 281 -14.44 -8.87 -2.35
C GLU A 281 -14.61 -8.09 -3.67
N ARG A 282 -15.86 -7.93 -4.13
CA ARG A 282 -16.17 -7.16 -5.34
C ARG A 282 -15.74 -5.70 -5.23
N ARG A 283 -16.01 -5.06 -4.09
CA ARG A 283 -15.67 -3.64 -3.85
C ARG A 283 -14.16 -3.44 -3.70
N THR A 284 -13.44 -4.44 -3.19
CA THR A 284 -11.97 -4.44 -3.19
C THR A 284 -11.43 -4.52 -4.61
N ALA A 285 -11.97 -5.41 -5.45
CA ALA A 285 -11.62 -5.48 -6.87
C ALA A 285 -11.93 -4.17 -7.61
N GLU A 286 -13.08 -3.53 -7.31
CA GLU A 286 -13.47 -2.22 -7.86
C GLU A 286 -12.46 -1.12 -7.52
N MET A 287 -11.97 -1.11 -6.27
CA MET A 287 -10.92 -0.20 -5.81
C MET A 287 -9.60 -0.44 -6.53
N ILE A 288 -9.18 -1.70 -6.66
CA ILE A 288 -7.95 -2.06 -7.39
C ILE A 288 -8.03 -1.62 -8.87
N SER A 289 -9.16 -1.90 -9.55
CA SER A 289 -9.40 -1.49 -10.95
C SER A 289 -9.35 0.03 -11.12
N THR A 290 -9.98 0.79 -10.20
CA THR A 290 -9.99 2.24 -10.28
C THR A 290 -8.60 2.84 -10.04
N CYS A 291 -7.81 2.31 -9.10
CA CYS A 291 -6.41 2.73 -8.90
C CYS A 291 -5.58 2.55 -10.18
N ALA A 292 -5.67 1.37 -10.80
CA ALA A 292 -4.93 1.08 -12.03
C ALA A 292 -5.34 2.00 -13.17
N PHE A 293 -6.63 2.30 -13.30
CA PHE A 293 -7.13 3.25 -14.29
C PHE A 293 -6.58 4.65 -14.07
N MET A 294 -6.58 5.16 -12.82
CA MET A 294 -5.98 6.47 -12.53
C MET A 294 -4.50 6.50 -12.91
N ALA A 295 -3.72 5.46 -12.59
CA ALA A 295 -2.30 5.42 -12.92
C ALA A 295 -2.04 5.34 -14.43
N GLY A 296 -2.77 4.49 -15.16
CA GLY A 296 -2.58 4.29 -16.60
C GLY A 296 -3.16 5.41 -17.46
N ALA A 297 -4.35 5.91 -17.13
CA ALA A 297 -5.12 6.80 -17.99
C ALA A 297 -4.85 8.30 -17.77
N SER A 298 -4.16 8.69 -16.69
CA SER A 298 -3.85 10.10 -16.35
C SER A 298 -2.71 10.71 -17.17
N GLN A 299 -2.85 10.65 -18.49
CA GLN A 299 -1.81 11.03 -19.43
C GLN A 299 -2.08 12.42 -20.02
N ARG A 300 -1.05 13.12 -20.51
CA ARG A 300 -1.21 14.44 -21.14
C ARG A 300 -1.24 14.31 -22.67
N PRO A 301 -2.32 14.74 -23.35
CA PRO A 301 -2.36 14.79 -24.80
C PRO A 301 -1.16 15.57 -25.38
N GLY A 302 -0.53 14.99 -26.41
CA GLY A 302 0.64 15.57 -27.07
C GLY A 302 1.96 15.42 -26.29
N ARG A 303 2.00 14.65 -25.19
CA ARG A 303 3.22 14.31 -24.45
C ARG A 303 3.47 12.81 -24.49
N LYS A 304 4.73 12.40 -24.31
CA LYS A 304 5.07 11.00 -24.09
C LYS A 304 4.37 10.47 -22.83
N ARG A 305 3.97 9.20 -22.87
CA ARG A 305 3.32 8.54 -21.73
C ARG A 305 4.27 8.48 -20.53
N LYS A 306 3.75 8.75 -19.34
CA LYS A 306 4.49 8.67 -18.07
C LYS A 306 3.49 8.52 -16.92
N ILE A 307 3.78 7.62 -15.99
CA ILE A 307 2.91 7.33 -14.86
C ILE A 307 3.14 8.34 -13.72
N ASP A 308 2.05 8.79 -13.11
CA ASP A 308 2.07 9.66 -11.93
C ASP A 308 2.61 8.91 -10.71
N PHE A 309 3.58 9.50 -10.01
CA PHE A 309 4.19 8.92 -8.80
C PHE A 309 3.13 8.61 -7.72
N PHE A 310 2.19 9.51 -7.47
CA PHE A 310 1.18 9.31 -6.42
C PHE A 310 0.07 8.36 -6.86
N TYR A 311 -0.34 8.38 -8.13
CA TYR A 311 -1.30 7.38 -8.61
C TYR A 311 -0.72 5.98 -8.63
N MET A 312 0.57 5.82 -8.96
CA MET A 312 1.24 4.53 -8.80
C MET A 312 1.14 4.04 -7.34
N HIS A 313 1.29 4.91 -6.33
CA HIS A 313 1.13 4.51 -4.93
C HIS A 313 -0.29 4.03 -4.58
N THR A 314 -1.34 4.53 -5.25
CA THR A 314 -2.69 4.00 -5.07
C THR A 314 -2.79 2.54 -5.54
N VAL A 315 -2.03 2.17 -6.58
CA VAL A 315 -1.94 0.80 -7.12
C VAL A 315 -1.01 -0.09 -6.30
N THR A 316 0.21 0.37 -5.98
CA THR A 316 1.17 -0.46 -5.22
C THR A 316 0.66 -0.84 -3.84
N SER A 317 -0.21 -0.02 -3.25
CA SER A 317 -0.89 -0.33 -1.99
C SER A 317 -2.13 -1.20 -2.16
N SER A 318 -2.79 -1.21 -3.32
CA SER A 318 -4.08 -1.88 -3.49
C SER A 318 -3.98 -3.41 -3.39
N ILE A 319 -2.85 -4.01 -3.79
CA ILE A 319 -2.62 -5.46 -3.68
C ILE A 319 -2.78 -5.98 -2.25
N PHE A 320 -2.35 -5.21 -1.26
CA PHE A 320 -2.40 -5.66 0.13
C PHE A 320 -3.82 -5.73 0.69
N PHE A 321 -4.79 -5.11 0.03
CA PHE A 321 -6.20 -5.31 0.37
C PHE A 321 -6.72 -6.66 -0.12
N SER A 322 -6.15 -7.27 -1.18
CA SER A 322 -6.41 -8.69 -1.51
C SER A 322 -5.95 -9.63 -0.38
N VAL A 323 -4.86 -9.27 0.32
CA VAL A 323 -4.33 -10.02 1.46
C VAL A 323 -5.20 -9.80 2.70
N ILE A 324 -5.45 -8.54 3.06
CA ILE A 324 -6.13 -8.14 4.31
C ILE A 324 -7.56 -8.67 4.35
N ILE A 325 -8.33 -8.60 3.25
CA ILE A 325 -9.73 -9.05 3.29
C ILE A 325 -9.88 -10.55 3.53
N LYS A 326 -8.82 -11.33 3.32
CA LYS A 326 -8.79 -12.80 3.54
C LYS A 326 -8.34 -13.17 4.96
N GLN A 327 -7.96 -12.20 5.80
CA GLN A 327 -7.55 -12.45 7.18
C GLN A 327 -8.77 -12.59 8.10
N ASP A 328 -9.09 -13.81 8.50
CA ASP A 328 -10.23 -14.13 9.37
C ASP A 328 -10.07 -13.64 10.82
N TRP A 329 -8.82 -13.51 11.27
CA TRP A 329 -8.44 -12.93 12.55
C TRP A 329 -8.63 -11.40 12.62
N ILE A 330 -8.99 -10.75 11.51
CA ILE A 330 -9.50 -9.37 11.49
C ILE A 330 -11.03 -9.43 11.34
N ASN A 331 -11.75 -8.75 12.23
CA ASN A 331 -13.21 -8.72 12.15
C ASN A 331 -13.68 -8.21 10.79
N LEU A 332 -14.80 -8.74 10.32
CA LEU A 332 -15.33 -8.41 8.98
C LEU A 332 -15.60 -6.91 8.82
N GLU A 333 -16.11 -6.25 9.87
CA GLU A 333 -16.37 -4.80 9.88
C GLU A 333 -15.08 -3.98 9.75
N ASP A 334 -13.99 -4.43 10.38
CA ASP A 334 -12.67 -3.78 10.27
C ASP A 334 -12.09 -3.94 8.87
N ARG A 335 -12.20 -5.13 8.28
CA ARG A 335 -11.80 -5.37 6.88
C ARG A 335 -12.59 -4.48 5.91
N VAL A 336 -13.90 -4.35 6.12
CA VAL A 336 -14.76 -3.44 5.34
C VAL A 336 -14.29 -1.99 5.49
N ARG A 337 -14.12 -1.52 6.72
CA ARG A 337 -13.67 -0.14 7.02
C ARG A 337 -12.34 0.17 6.34
N MET A 338 -11.40 -0.77 6.37
CA MET A 338 -10.09 -0.60 5.73
C MET A 338 -10.22 -0.38 4.21
N VAL A 339 -11.06 -1.14 3.52
CA VAL A 339 -11.29 -0.96 2.07
C VAL A 339 -12.03 0.34 1.79
N GLU A 340 -13.01 0.72 2.61
CA GLU A 340 -13.69 2.01 2.50
C GLU A 340 -12.73 3.18 2.66
N TRP A 341 -11.88 3.16 3.69
CA TRP A 341 -10.85 4.18 3.91
C TRP A 341 -9.85 4.25 2.75
N LYS A 342 -9.45 3.10 2.22
CA LYS A 342 -8.58 3.05 1.04
C LYS A 342 -9.21 3.74 -0.15
N GLY A 343 -10.43 3.35 -0.54
CA GLY A 343 -11.14 3.95 -1.68
C GLY A 343 -11.39 5.45 -1.48
N ARG A 344 -11.75 5.88 -0.26
CA ARG A 344 -11.96 7.30 0.08
C ARG A 344 -10.67 8.12 -0.04
N LEU A 345 -9.54 7.56 0.41
CA LEU A 345 -8.25 8.23 0.31
C LEU A 345 -7.69 8.20 -1.12
N ASP A 346 -7.98 7.17 -1.91
CA ASP A 346 -7.63 7.13 -3.34
C ASP A 346 -8.30 8.27 -4.11
N LEU A 347 -9.57 8.55 -3.81
CA LEU A 347 -10.26 9.73 -4.32
C LEU A 347 -9.57 11.03 -3.87
N ALA A 348 -9.10 11.12 -2.63
CA ALA A 348 -8.35 12.29 -2.16
C ALA A 348 -6.99 12.42 -2.88
N TRP A 349 -6.28 11.32 -3.15
CA TRP A 349 -5.06 11.33 -3.96
C TRP A 349 -5.33 11.74 -5.41
N TYR A 350 -6.48 11.36 -5.98
CA TYR A 350 -6.94 11.89 -7.27
C TYR A 350 -6.97 13.42 -7.28
N VAL A 351 -7.48 14.03 -6.20
CA VAL A 351 -7.49 15.49 -6.00
C VAL A 351 -6.10 16.06 -5.78
N VAL A 352 -5.27 15.44 -4.93
CA VAL A 352 -3.89 15.87 -4.67
C VAL A 352 -3.06 15.99 -5.96
N SER A 353 -3.24 15.07 -6.89
CA SER A 353 -2.57 15.09 -8.19
C SER A 353 -3.24 15.99 -9.24
N GLY A 354 -4.25 16.78 -8.86
CA GLY A 354 -4.85 17.82 -9.69
C GLY A 354 -6.03 17.35 -10.54
N CYS A 355 -6.66 16.22 -10.17
CA CYS A 355 -7.78 15.61 -10.87
C CYS A 355 -7.53 15.46 -12.38
N ALA A 356 -6.43 14.80 -12.78
CA ALA A 356 -6.08 14.65 -14.20
C ALA A 356 -7.24 14.11 -15.04
N GLU A 357 -7.35 14.54 -16.30
CA GLU A 357 -8.28 13.88 -17.21
C GLU A 357 -7.82 12.44 -17.42
N LEU A 358 -8.78 11.51 -17.39
CA LEU A 358 -8.49 10.09 -17.57
C LEU A 358 -8.87 9.73 -19.00
N HIS A 359 -7.88 9.28 -19.76
CA HIS A 359 -7.94 8.97 -21.17
C HIS A 359 -7.89 7.43 -21.37
N PRO A 360 -9.03 6.75 -21.57
CA PRO A 360 -9.05 5.30 -21.75
C PRO A 360 -8.20 4.83 -22.94
N ASP A 361 -8.20 5.60 -24.02
CA ASP A 361 -7.38 5.40 -25.23
C ASP A 361 -5.88 5.40 -24.91
N ALA A 362 -5.45 6.11 -23.86
CA ALA A 362 -4.05 6.08 -23.43
C ALA A 362 -3.59 4.72 -22.93
N VAL A 363 -4.52 3.88 -22.48
CA VAL A 363 -4.28 2.49 -22.06
C VAL A 363 -4.62 1.55 -23.21
N ASP A 364 -5.79 1.70 -23.81
CA ASP A 364 -6.31 0.76 -24.80
C ASP A 364 -5.47 0.76 -26.09
N ASP A 365 -4.90 1.89 -26.47
CA ASP A 365 -4.04 1.99 -27.66
C ASP A 365 -2.54 1.91 -27.33
N TYR A 366 -2.18 1.64 -26.06
CA TYR A 366 -0.79 1.62 -25.64
C TYR A 366 0.02 0.54 -26.36
N HIS A 367 1.16 0.95 -26.92
CA HIS A 367 2.11 0.10 -27.63
C HIS A 367 3.53 0.68 -27.59
N ASP A 368 4.51 -0.18 -27.35
CA ASP A 368 5.95 0.07 -27.51
C ASP A 368 6.61 -1.21 -28.07
N ASP A 369 7.47 -1.08 -29.07
CA ASP A 369 8.08 -2.24 -29.76
C ASP A 369 8.87 -3.14 -28.81
N TYR A 370 9.48 -2.57 -27.76
CA TYR A 370 10.28 -3.33 -26.80
C TYR A 370 9.43 -4.35 -26.02
N SER A 371 8.27 -3.92 -25.52
CA SER A 371 7.43 -4.73 -24.65
C SER A 371 6.27 -5.43 -25.36
N ALA A 372 6.03 -5.13 -26.66
CA ALA A 372 4.91 -5.66 -27.43
C ALA A 372 4.79 -7.19 -27.39
N GLY A 373 5.93 -7.89 -27.40
CA GLY A 373 6.01 -9.35 -27.32
C GLY A 373 6.09 -9.94 -25.90
N MET A 374 6.16 -9.10 -24.86
CA MET A 374 6.36 -9.55 -23.49
C MET A 374 5.04 -9.91 -22.80
N GLY A 375 4.90 -11.14 -22.33
CA GLY A 375 3.85 -11.54 -21.39
C GLY A 375 4.26 -11.22 -19.94
N TRP A 376 3.46 -11.66 -18.97
CA TRP A 376 3.73 -11.39 -17.56
C TRP A 376 5.08 -11.93 -17.10
N LYS A 377 5.48 -13.14 -17.53
CA LYS A 377 6.75 -13.74 -17.13
C LYS A 377 7.95 -12.94 -17.65
N GLU A 378 7.89 -12.47 -18.89
CA GLU A 378 8.93 -11.64 -19.48
C GLU A 378 8.99 -10.27 -18.79
N ILE A 379 7.83 -9.68 -18.45
CA ILE A 379 7.76 -8.41 -17.71
C ILE A 379 8.34 -8.56 -16.29
N TYR A 380 8.07 -9.66 -15.58
CA TYR A 380 8.66 -9.91 -14.25
C TYR A 380 10.18 -10.04 -14.33
N ALA A 381 10.67 -10.83 -15.30
CA ALA A 381 12.10 -11.01 -15.48
C ALA A 381 12.82 -9.70 -15.86
N ALA A 382 12.16 -8.82 -16.61
CA ALA A 382 12.69 -7.49 -16.92
C ALA A 382 12.65 -6.57 -15.70
N SER A 383 11.51 -6.48 -15.00
CA SER A 383 11.38 -5.59 -13.84
C SER A 383 12.25 -5.99 -12.66
N ASN A 384 12.49 -7.29 -12.44
CA ASN A 384 13.45 -7.79 -11.45
C ASN A 384 14.90 -7.40 -11.74
N LYS A 385 15.19 -6.76 -12.88
CA LYS A 385 16.51 -6.21 -13.26
C LYS A 385 16.52 -4.69 -13.36
N GLU A 386 15.35 -4.05 -13.23
CA GLU A 386 15.23 -2.60 -13.33
C GLU A 386 15.74 -1.92 -12.07
N HIS A 387 16.79 -1.10 -12.20
CA HIS A 387 17.34 -0.34 -11.08
C HIS A 387 16.38 0.78 -10.66
N ASP A 388 15.80 0.65 -9.48
CA ASP A 388 14.98 1.65 -8.79
C ASP A 388 14.86 1.31 -7.30
N ASP A 389 14.15 2.12 -6.54
CA ASP A 389 13.86 1.85 -5.12
C ASP A 389 12.64 0.93 -4.93
N GLY A 390 12.36 0.04 -5.90
CA GLY A 390 11.34 -1.00 -5.83
C GLY A 390 9.93 -0.58 -6.29
N HIS A 391 9.74 0.62 -6.84
CA HIS A 391 8.42 1.07 -7.30
C HIS A 391 7.94 0.35 -8.56
N VAL A 392 8.83 0.08 -9.52
CA VAL A 392 8.50 -0.58 -10.78
C VAL A 392 7.98 -2.00 -10.53
N VAL A 393 8.72 -2.81 -9.77
CA VAL A 393 8.30 -4.17 -9.42
C VAL A 393 7.01 -4.18 -8.59
N LYS A 394 6.85 -3.23 -7.65
CA LYS A 394 5.62 -3.10 -6.85
C LYS A 394 4.41 -2.84 -7.75
N LEU A 395 4.53 -1.91 -8.69
CA LEU A 395 3.43 -1.54 -9.58
C LEU A 395 3.06 -2.70 -10.50
N ILE A 396 4.04 -3.36 -11.11
CA ILE A 396 3.82 -4.52 -11.98
C ILE A 396 3.12 -5.66 -11.22
N ARG A 397 3.61 -5.99 -10.02
CA ARG A 397 3.01 -7.02 -9.15
C ARG A 397 1.57 -6.69 -8.79
N ALA A 398 1.29 -5.44 -8.42
CA ALA A 398 -0.05 -5.01 -8.07
C ALA A 398 -1.01 -5.04 -9.27
N LEU A 399 -0.54 -4.73 -10.49
CA LEU A 399 -1.32 -4.83 -11.72
C LEU A 399 -1.67 -6.29 -12.06
N LYS A 400 -0.74 -7.25 -11.87
CA LYS A 400 -1.08 -8.67 -12.01
C LYS A 400 -2.17 -9.08 -11.04
N ASN A 401 -2.03 -8.73 -9.75
CA ASN A 401 -3.08 -9.02 -8.76
C ASN A 401 -4.40 -8.39 -9.17
N GLY A 402 -4.39 -7.17 -9.71
CA GLY A 402 -5.60 -6.53 -10.23
C GLY A 402 -6.25 -7.32 -11.36
N GLN A 403 -5.48 -7.86 -12.31
CA GLN A 403 -6.01 -8.73 -13.35
C GLN A 403 -6.76 -9.94 -12.78
N GLU A 404 -6.22 -10.59 -11.73
CA GLU A 404 -6.82 -11.77 -11.13
C GLU A 404 -8.02 -11.44 -10.23
N ALA A 405 -7.89 -10.41 -9.39
CA ALA A 405 -8.94 -9.99 -8.46
C ALA A 405 -10.18 -9.45 -9.19
N VAL A 406 -10.00 -8.87 -10.37
CA VAL A 406 -11.09 -8.26 -11.16
C VAL A 406 -11.73 -9.23 -12.15
N ALA A 407 -11.03 -10.28 -12.58
CA ALA A 407 -11.54 -11.25 -13.56
C ALA A 407 -12.94 -11.84 -13.23
N PRO A 408 -13.30 -12.13 -11.96
CA PRO A 408 -14.64 -12.62 -11.63
C PRO A 408 -15.77 -11.58 -11.79
N PHE A 409 -15.43 -10.29 -11.85
CA PHE A 409 -16.39 -9.18 -11.73
C PHE A 409 -16.41 -8.23 -12.94
N GLU A 410 -15.43 -8.30 -13.85
CA GLU A 410 -15.34 -7.41 -15.02
C GLU A 410 -16.48 -7.55 -16.04
N LYS A 411 -17.32 -8.59 -15.92
CA LYS A 411 -18.50 -8.86 -16.76
C LYS A 411 -19.77 -8.86 -15.91
N GLY A 412 -20.92 -8.65 -16.55
CA GLY A 412 -22.23 -8.70 -15.90
C GLY A 412 -22.67 -7.39 -15.26
N GLU A 413 -23.49 -7.48 -14.20
CA GLU A 413 -24.20 -6.34 -13.58
C GLU A 413 -23.27 -5.18 -13.18
N TYR A 414 -22.07 -5.49 -12.70
CA TYR A 414 -21.13 -4.49 -12.17
C TYR A 414 -20.03 -4.08 -13.16
N SER A 415 -20.09 -4.56 -14.41
CA SER A 415 -19.07 -4.32 -15.45
C SER A 415 -18.66 -2.84 -15.57
N GLU A 416 -19.61 -1.91 -15.47
CA GLU A 416 -19.35 -0.46 -15.59
C GLU A 416 -18.60 0.14 -14.38
N SER A 417 -18.43 -0.62 -13.31
CA SER A 417 -17.65 -0.20 -12.13
C SER A 417 -16.15 -0.51 -12.26
N PHE A 418 -15.74 -1.27 -13.28
CA PHE A 418 -14.37 -1.72 -13.49
C PHE A 418 -13.77 -1.07 -14.74
N PRO A 419 -13.04 0.05 -14.62
CA PRO A 419 -12.48 0.74 -15.78
C PRO A 419 -11.29 0.00 -16.44
N VAL A 420 -10.61 -0.91 -15.74
CA VAL A 420 -9.54 -1.76 -16.33
C VAL A 420 -10.00 -3.22 -16.37
N LYS A 421 -9.91 -3.83 -17.56
CA LYS A 421 -10.38 -5.20 -17.85
C LYS A 421 -9.42 -5.92 -18.79
N GLY A 422 -9.41 -7.26 -18.75
CA GLY A 422 -8.69 -8.10 -19.71
C GLY A 422 -7.24 -7.68 -19.98
N GLU A 423 -6.91 -7.41 -21.25
CA GLU A 423 -5.56 -7.06 -21.70
C GLU A 423 -5.09 -5.66 -21.25
N SER A 424 -6.00 -4.76 -20.84
CA SER A 424 -5.63 -3.42 -20.38
C SER A 424 -4.72 -3.48 -19.15
N TRP A 425 -4.82 -4.52 -18.31
CA TRP A 425 -3.89 -4.76 -17.21
C TRP A 425 -2.44 -4.94 -17.67
N LEU A 426 -2.24 -5.80 -18.67
CA LEU A 426 -0.92 -6.06 -19.24
C LEU A 426 -0.37 -4.83 -19.97
N LYS A 427 -1.25 -4.05 -20.63
CA LYS A 427 -0.85 -2.78 -21.27
C LYS A 427 -0.34 -1.74 -20.27
N ILE A 428 -0.97 -1.59 -19.10
CA ILE A 428 -0.47 -0.69 -18.05
C ILE A 428 0.87 -1.21 -17.48
N ALA A 429 1.04 -2.53 -17.36
CA ALA A 429 2.31 -3.12 -16.91
C ALA A 429 3.44 -2.86 -17.92
N ARG A 430 3.15 -3.01 -19.22
CA ARG A 430 4.07 -2.65 -20.32
C ARG A 430 4.41 -1.17 -20.29
N MET A 431 3.41 -0.28 -20.17
CA MET A 431 3.61 1.16 -20.00
C MET A 431 4.51 1.48 -18.82
N THR A 432 4.33 0.78 -17.70
CA THR A 432 5.19 0.93 -16.52
C THR A 432 6.63 0.62 -16.87
N LEU A 433 6.92 -0.56 -17.43
CA LEU A 433 8.28 -0.98 -17.77
C LEU A 433 8.89 -0.04 -18.82
N ASP A 434 8.19 0.23 -19.92
CA ASP A 434 8.70 1.02 -21.04
C ASP A 434 9.01 2.46 -20.68
N THR A 435 8.18 3.05 -19.82
CA THR A 435 8.37 4.46 -19.43
C THR A 435 9.36 4.60 -18.28
N THR A 436 9.84 3.52 -17.67
CA THR A 436 10.79 3.57 -16.54
C THR A 436 12.15 2.94 -16.85
N LYS A 437 12.24 2.05 -17.84
CA LYS A 437 13.51 1.48 -18.30
C LYS A 437 14.49 2.57 -18.73
N ASP A 438 15.77 2.36 -18.44
CA ASP A 438 16.89 3.24 -18.76
C ASP A 438 16.81 4.68 -18.20
N TRP A 439 15.84 4.98 -17.32
CA TRP A 439 15.74 6.25 -16.63
C TRP A 439 16.38 6.20 -15.24
N THR A 440 17.00 7.30 -14.84
CA THR A 440 17.39 7.49 -13.44
C THR A 440 16.15 7.53 -12.55
N PRO A 441 16.24 7.10 -11.27
CA PRO A 441 15.08 7.00 -10.38
C PRO A 441 14.21 8.27 -10.30
N ASP A 442 14.82 9.45 -10.35
CA ASP A 442 14.14 10.76 -10.31
C ASP A 442 13.33 11.09 -11.57
N LEU A 443 13.58 10.42 -12.70
CA LEU A 443 12.90 10.65 -13.98
C LEU A 443 11.94 9.52 -14.39
N LYS A 444 11.90 8.42 -13.62
CA LYS A 444 11.00 7.29 -13.85
C LYS A 444 9.52 7.67 -13.75
N TRP A 445 9.19 8.67 -12.92
CA TRP A 445 7.81 9.09 -12.66
C TRP A 445 7.61 10.58 -12.94
N VAL A 446 6.36 10.98 -13.19
CA VAL A 446 5.96 12.40 -13.18
C VAL A 446 5.12 12.66 -11.92
N ASN A 447 5.16 13.88 -11.39
CA ASN A 447 4.39 14.22 -10.20
C ASN A 447 3.23 15.13 -10.56
N PHE A 448 2.05 14.81 -10.01
CA PHE A 448 0.84 15.60 -10.08
C PHE A 448 0.36 15.87 -11.52
N THR A 449 0.07 14.81 -12.27
CA THR A 449 -0.28 14.86 -13.72
C THR A 449 -1.45 15.77 -14.08
N GLY A 450 -2.32 16.13 -13.14
CA GLY A 450 -3.39 17.10 -13.33
C GLY A 450 -2.92 18.57 -13.35
N PHE A 451 -1.71 18.86 -12.87
CA PHE A 451 -1.12 20.19 -12.90
C PHE A 451 -0.24 20.38 -14.15
N ASP A 452 -0.44 21.50 -14.85
CA ASP A 452 0.44 21.91 -15.96
C ASP A 452 1.92 21.96 -15.57
N MET A 453 2.20 22.34 -14.32
CA MET A 453 3.57 22.49 -13.83
C MET A 453 4.34 21.17 -13.77
N GLY A 454 3.69 20.04 -13.45
CA GLY A 454 4.32 18.72 -13.46
C GLY A 454 4.86 18.34 -14.83
N TRP A 455 4.18 18.75 -15.90
CA TRP A 455 4.62 18.54 -17.28
C TRP A 455 5.65 19.57 -17.75
N LYS A 456 5.59 20.81 -17.25
CA LYS A 456 6.55 21.87 -17.61
C LYS A 456 7.97 21.58 -17.11
N ILE A 457 8.10 20.93 -15.95
CA ILE A 457 9.40 20.51 -15.40
C ILE A 457 9.96 19.25 -16.06
N ARG A 458 9.24 18.67 -17.03
CA ARG A 458 9.62 17.47 -17.78
C ARG A 458 9.71 17.75 -19.29
N PRO A 459 10.67 18.59 -19.74
CA PRO A 459 10.87 18.88 -21.17
C PRO A 459 11.28 17.64 -21.98
N ASP A 460 11.80 16.59 -21.33
CA ASP A 460 12.12 15.30 -21.94
C ASP A 460 10.90 14.51 -22.44
N LEU A 461 9.71 14.85 -21.91
CA LEU A 461 8.41 14.27 -22.29
C LEU A 461 7.66 15.12 -23.33
N ALA A 462 8.24 16.23 -23.78
CA ALA A 462 7.68 17.10 -24.81
C ALA A 462 7.51 16.40 -26.17
#